data_AF-A0A815F404-F1
#
_entry.id   AF-A0A815F404-F1
#
_cell.length_a   1.000
_cell.length_b   1.000
_cell.length_c   1.000
_cell.angle_alpha   90.00
_cell.angle_beta   90.00
_cell.angle_gamma   90.00
#
_symmetry.space_group_name_H-M   'P 1'
#
loop_
_entity.id
_entity.type
_entity.pdbx_description
1 polymer ?
#
loop_
_entity_poly.entity_id
_entity_poly.type
_entity_poly.pdbx_seq_one_letter_code
_entity_poly.pdbx_strand_id
1 'polypeptide(L)'
;MCPMANIKCLSSDIKCPWTGARDELDKHLKTCMFNPLRPLITELINENQQLKDRTEQLEKRLQFLELICPKPLECSNHSCVVSSWIDSSTPKFYFESKRNY
;
A
#
# COMPACT_ATOMS: atom_id res chain seq x y z
N MET A 1 1.60 29.28 -23.08
CA MET A 1 1.60 27.81 -23.33
C MET A 1 2.09 27.55 -24.75
N CYS A 2 2.92 26.54 -24.99
CA CYS A 2 3.43 26.21 -26.34
C CYS A 2 2.52 25.17 -27.04
N PRO A 3 1.99 25.43 -28.24
CA PRO A 3 1.08 24.52 -28.96
C PRO A 3 1.81 23.32 -29.60
N MET A 4 3.07 23.49 -29.98
CA MET A 4 3.86 22.43 -30.62
C MET A 4 4.57 21.51 -29.63
N ALA A 5 4.34 21.69 -28.33
CA ALA A 5 4.92 20.83 -27.31
C ALA A 5 4.30 19.43 -27.41
N ASN A 6 5.14 18.41 -27.56
CA ASN A 6 4.70 17.02 -27.47
C ASN A 6 4.22 16.71 -26.06
N ILE A 7 2.99 16.22 -25.95
CA ILE A 7 2.35 15.83 -24.70
C ILE A 7 1.77 14.43 -24.80
N LYS A 8 1.56 13.81 -23.64
CA LYS A 8 0.93 12.49 -23.52
C LYS A 8 -0.59 12.63 -23.45
N CYS A 9 -1.30 11.58 -23.83
CA CYS A 9 -2.74 11.49 -23.62
C CYS A 9 -3.11 11.57 -22.13
N LEU A 10 -4.32 12.06 -21.83
CA LEU A 10 -4.92 12.04 -20.49
C LEU A 10 -5.05 10.62 -19.92
N SER A 11 -5.20 9.62 -20.79
CA SER A 11 -5.28 8.19 -20.45
C SER A 11 -3.91 7.50 -20.47
N SER A 12 -2.80 8.25 -20.39
CA SER A 12 -1.45 7.68 -20.37
C SER A 12 -1.12 6.93 -19.08
N ASP A 13 -1.80 7.27 -17.98
CA ASP A 13 -1.84 6.53 -16.71
C ASP A 13 -2.29 5.08 -16.92
N ILE A 14 -3.33 4.88 -17.75
CA ILE A 14 -3.84 3.55 -18.15
C ILE A 14 -3.20 3.04 -19.45
N LYS A 15 -1.97 3.49 -19.73
CA LYS A 15 -1.11 3.01 -20.83
C LYS A 15 -1.60 3.31 -22.25
N CYS A 16 -2.38 4.38 -22.44
CA CYS A 16 -2.59 4.92 -23.78
C CYS A 16 -1.23 5.27 -24.42
N PRO A 17 -0.89 4.73 -25.61
CA PRO A 17 0.41 4.94 -26.23
C PRO A 17 0.55 6.30 -26.93
N TRP A 18 -0.55 7.05 -27.06
CA TRP A 18 -0.55 8.30 -27.81
C TRP A 18 0.30 9.37 -27.14
N THR A 19 1.21 9.94 -27.93
CA THR A 19 1.98 11.14 -27.63
C THR A 19 2.01 11.96 -28.92
N GLY A 20 1.71 13.25 -28.84
CA GLY A 20 1.64 14.12 -30.02
C GLY A 20 1.63 15.59 -29.63
N ALA A 21 1.49 16.47 -30.62
CA ALA A 21 1.45 17.90 -30.39
C ALA A 21 0.19 18.28 -29.58
N ARG A 22 0.28 19.37 -28.82
CA ARG A 22 -0.81 19.77 -27.91
C ARG A 22 -2.09 20.13 -28.64
N ASP A 23 -1.99 20.71 -29.82
CA ASP A 23 -3.11 21.02 -30.70
C ASP A 23 -3.81 19.77 -31.27
N GLU A 24 -3.11 18.64 -31.36
CA GLU A 24 -3.69 17.36 -31.78
C GLU A 24 -4.41 16.61 -30.65
N LEU A 25 -4.21 17.01 -29.39
CA LEU A 25 -4.77 16.31 -28.23
C LEU A 25 -6.30 16.23 -28.29
N ASP A 26 -6.99 17.32 -28.58
CA ASP A 26 -8.46 17.35 -28.63
C ASP A 26 -9.02 16.45 -29.72
N LYS A 27 -8.30 16.35 -30.85
CA LYS A 27 -8.64 15.41 -31.94
C LYS A 27 -8.46 13.97 -31.49
N HIS A 28 -7.35 13.68 -30.81
CA HIS A 28 -7.09 12.35 -30.25
C HIS A 28 -8.13 11.95 -29.20
N LEU A 29 -8.49 12.83 -28.26
CA LEU A 29 -9.42 12.51 -27.18
C LEU A 29 -10.81 12.08 -27.69
N LYS A 30 -11.24 12.57 -28.85
CA LYS A 30 -12.50 12.17 -29.50
C LYS A 30 -12.48 10.75 -30.06
N THR A 31 -11.30 10.22 -30.39
CA THR A 31 -11.13 8.87 -30.97
C THR A 31 -10.33 7.94 -30.05
N CYS A 32 -9.96 8.40 -28.87
CA CYS A 32 -9.17 7.64 -27.91
C CYS A 32 -10.03 6.54 -27.29
N MET A 33 -9.71 5.29 -27.63
CA MET A 33 -10.39 4.10 -27.08
C MET A 33 -10.23 3.97 -25.57
N PHE A 34 -9.17 4.54 -24.99
CA PHE A 34 -8.88 4.48 -23.56
C PHE A 34 -9.65 5.52 -22.74
N ASN A 35 -10.05 6.63 -23.35
CA ASN A 35 -10.78 7.70 -22.68
C ASN A 35 -12.11 7.25 -22.05
N PRO A 36 -13.01 6.52 -22.76
CA PRO A 36 -14.24 6.02 -22.16
C PRO A 36 -14.01 4.91 -21.13
N LEU A 37 -12.89 4.17 -21.22
CA LEU A 37 -12.55 3.09 -20.28
C LEU A 37 -11.96 3.61 -18.97
N ARG A 38 -11.47 4.86 -18.97
CA ARG A 38 -10.72 5.44 -17.85
C ARG A 38 -11.47 5.38 -16.52
N PRO A 39 -12.76 5.73 -16.40
CA PRO A 39 -13.46 5.67 -15.11
C PRO A 39 -13.46 4.25 -14.51
N LEU A 40 -13.77 3.25 -15.34
CA LEU A 40 -13.82 1.84 -14.92
C LEU A 40 -12.44 1.31 -14.52
N ILE A 41 -11.41 1.65 -15.30
CA ILE A 41 -10.04 1.20 -14.99
C ILE A 41 -9.53 1.89 -13.71
N THR A 42 -9.83 3.17 -13.50
CA THR A 42 -9.47 3.89 -12.27
C THR A 42 -10.13 3.26 -11.04
N GLU A 43 -11.41 2.88 -11.14
CA GLU A 43 -12.12 2.16 -10.08
C GLU A 43 -11.43 0.82 -9.75
N LEU A 44 -11.15 0.01 -10.77
CA LEU A 44 -10.44 -1.27 -10.59
C LEU A 44 -9.03 -1.12 -9.99
N ILE A 45 -8.30 -0.08 -10.37
CA ILE A 45 -6.97 0.23 -9.78
C ILE A 45 -7.12 0.56 -8.30
N ASN A 46 -8.11 1.38 -7.95
CA ASN A 46 -8.37 1.77 -6.56
C ASN A 46 -8.78 0.56 -5.70
N GLU A 47 -9.70 -0.27 -6.18
CA GLU A 47 -10.10 -1.50 -5.48
C GLU A 47 -8.92 -2.45 -5.28
N ASN A 48 -8.10 -2.65 -6.30
CA ASN A 48 -6.88 -3.48 -6.19
C ASN A 48 -5.90 -2.92 -5.16
N GLN A 49 -5.76 -1.60 -5.08
CA GLN A 49 -4.89 -0.98 -4.07
C GLN A 49 -5.45 -1.21 -2.66
N GLN A 50 -6.75 -1.00 -2.45
CA GLN A 50 -7.39 -1.26 -1.16
C GLN A 50 -7.25 -2.72 -0.73
N LEU A 51 -7.40 -3.66 -1.66
CA LEU A 51 -7.22 -5.09 -1.36
C LEU A 51 -5.78 -5.41 -0.97
N LYS A 52 -4.79 -4.86 -1.67
CA LYS A 52 -3.36 -5.02 -1.32
C LYS A 52 -3.06 -4.48 0.08
N ASP A 53 -3.55 -3.28 0.38
CA ASP A 53 -3.34 -2.65 1.69
C ASP A 53 -3.96 -3.50 2.82
N ARG A 54 -5.15 -4.07 2.59
CA ARG A 54 -5.81 -4.96 3.56
C ARG A 54 -5.03 -6.26 3.77
N THR A 55 -4.53 -6.86 2.69
CA THR A 55 -3.70 -8.07 2.76
C THR A 55 -2.43 -7.81 3.57
N GLU A 56 -1.70 -6.73 3.27
CA GLU A 56 -0.48 -6.35 3.99
C GLU A 56 -0.76 -6.11 5.49
N GLN A 57 -1.88 -5.46 5.82
CA GLN A 57 -2.28 -5.25 7.21
C GLN A 57 -2.58 -6.56 7.95
N LEU A 58 -3.27 -7.50 7.29
CA LEU A 58 -3.59 -8.81 7.88
C LEU A 58 -2.32 -9.65 8.06
N GLU A 59 -1.41 -9.64 7.09
CA GLU A 59 -0.11 -10.32 7.19
C GLU A 59 0.71 -9.78 8.37
N LYS A 60 0.77 -8.45 8.55
CA LYS A 60 1.43 -7.84 9.72
C LYS A 60 0.79 -8.24 11.05
N ARG A 61 -0.55 -8.35 11.09
CA ARG A 61 -1.26 -8.80 12.30
C ARG A 61 -0.96 -10.26 12.60
N LEU A 62 -0.95 -11.13 11.59
CA LEU A 62 -0.60 -12.53 11.75
C LEU A 62 0.84 -12.67 12.26
N GLN A 63 1.79 -11.96 11.64
CA GLN A 63 3.19 -11.95 12.08
C GLN A 63 3.33 -11.49 13.54
N PHE A 64 2.57 -10.48 13.96
CA PHE A 64 2.55 -10.07 15.36
C PHE A 64 2.00 -11.16 16.28
N LEU A 65 0.88 -11.80 15.91
CA LEU A 65 0.27 -12.88 16.70
C LEU A 65 1.18 -14.11 16.83
N GLU A 66 1.96 -14.44 15.79
CA GLU A 66 2.95 -15.52 15.85
C GLU A 66 4.07 -15.26 16.87
N LEU A 67 4.34 -13.99 17.19
CA LEU A 67 5.31 -13.61 18.23
C LEU A 67 4.71 -13.65 19.64
N ILE A 68 3.40 -13.84 19.77
CA ILE A 68 2.72 -13.91 21.07
C ILE A 68 2.75 -15.35 21.57
N CYS A 69 3.19 -15.53 22.82
CA CYS A 69 3.20 -16.85 23.44
C CYS A 69 1.75 -17.40 23.60
N PRO A 70 1.45 -18.60 23.10
CA PRO A 70 0.11 -19.20 23.20
C PRO A 70 -0.25 -19.66 24.63
N LYS A 71 0.71 -19.70 25.56
CA LYS A 71 0.50 -20.08 26.97
C LYS A 71 1.26 -19.18 27.94
N PRO A 72 0.78 -17.93 28.14
CA PRO A 72 1.45 -16.95 29.00
C PRO A 72 1.55 -17.38 30.47
N LEU A 73 0.66 -18.28 30.92
CA LEU A 73 0.58 -18.74 32.31
C LEU A 73 1.50 -19.95 32.64
N GLU A 74 2.10 -20.62 31.63
CA GLU A 74 2.93 -21.83 31.82
C GLU A 74 4.43 -21.59 31.57
N CYS A 75 4.86 -20.38 31.17
CA CYS A 75 6.23 -20.11 30.74
C CYS A 75 7.15 -19.65 31.89
N SER A 76 7.69 -20.58 32.67
CA SER A 76 8.70 -20.29 33.71
C SER A 76 10.15 -20.22 33.18
N ASN A 77 10.39 -20.60 31.92
CA ASN A 77 11.76 -20.87 31.43
C ASN A 77 12.02 -20.49 29.95
N HIS A 78 11.24 -19.59 29.37
CA HIS A 78 11.59 -18.97 28.09
C HIS A 78 11.49 -17.45 28.18
N SER A 79 12.45 -16.76 27.56
CA SER A 79 12.56 -15.30 27.50
C SER A 79 11.46 -14.71 26.61
N CYS A 80 10.20 -14.77 27.04
CA CYS A 80 9.12 -14.11 26.33
C CYS A 80 9.02 -12.65 26.78
N VAL A 81 9.12 -11.73 25.82
CA VAL A 81 8.84 -10.31 26.06
C VAL A 81 7.33 -10.16 26.18
N VAL A 82 6.83 -9.98 27.41
CA VAL A 82 5.42 -9.67 27.65
C VAL A 82 5.15 -8.28 27.08
N SER A 83 4.49 -8.21 25.92
CA SER A 83 3.96 -6.96 25.40
C SER A 83 2.79 -6.52 26.28
N SER A 84 3.06 -5.64 27.25
CA SER A 84 2.00 -4.90 27.92
C SER A 84 1.31 -4.02 26.88
N TRP A 85 0.01 -4.25 26.70
CA TRP A 85 -0.84 -3.38 25.90
C TRP A 85 -0.91 -2.02 26.60
N ILE A 86 -0.06 -1.08 26.19
CA ILE A 86 -0.19 0.33 26.52
C ILE A 86 -0.63 1.04 25.24
N ASP A 87 -1.81 1.63 25.31
CA ASP A 87 -2.42 2.40 24.25
C ASP A 87 -1.48 3.46 23.68
N SER A 88 -1.49 3.56 22.35
CA SER A 88 -0.99 4.67 21.51
C SER A 88 0.55 4.89 21.46
N SER A 89 1.06 4.73 20.23
CA SER A 89 2.31 5.29 19.68
C SER A 89 3.62 4.60 20.09
N THR A 90 4.10 3.73 19.20
CA THR A 90 5.44 3.06 19.18
C THR A 90 5.77 2.13 20.36
N PRO A 91 6.02 0.82 20.13
CA PRO A 91 6.51 -0.07 21.18
C PRO A 91 7.94 0.33 21.56
N LYS A 92 8.14 0.82 22.79
CA LYS A 92 9.48 0.95 23.38
C LYS A 92 9.85 -0.37 24.04
N PHE A 93 10.82 -1.06 23.46
CA PHE A 93 11.40 -2.27 24.05
C PHE A 93 12.30 -1.87 25.23
N TYR A 94 11.95 -2.28 26.45
CA TYR A 94 12.86 -2.24 27.59
C TYR A 94 13.35 -3.66 27.88
N PHE A 95 14.65 -3.85 27.78
CA PHE A 95 15.33 -5.12 28.05
C PHE A 95 15.96 -5.05 29.44
N GLU A 96 15.27 -5.55 30.47
CA GLU A 96 15.88 -5.70 31.81
C GLU A 96 16.50 -7.10 31.92
N SER A 97 17.78 -7.19 31.55
CA SER A 97 18.62 -8.35 31.82
C SER A 97 18.94 -8.41 33.32
N LYS A 98 18.19 -9.19 34.09
CA LYS A 98 18.68 -9.68 35.38
C LYS A 98 19.54 -10.92 35.13
N ARG A 99 20.85 -10.69 35.03
CA ARG A 99 21.89 -11.71 35.23
C ARG A 99 21.66 -12.37 36.59
N ASN A 100 21.44 -13.68 36.61
CA ASN A 100 21.61 -14.48 37.82
C ASN A 100 22.93 -15.25 37.70
N TYR A 101 23.80 -15.01 38.68
CA TYR A 101 25.04 -15.73 38.98
C TYR A 101 24.76 -17.17 39.40
#